data_AF-A0A1X7PIF5-F1
#
_entry.id   AF-A0A1X7PIF5-F1
#
_cell.length_a   1.000
_cell.length_b   1.000
_cell.length_c   1.000
_cell.angle_alpha   90.00
_cell.angle_beta   90.00
_cell.angle_gamma   90.00
#
_symmetry.space_group_name_H-M   'P 1'
#
loop_
_entity.id
_entity.type
_entity.pdbx_description
1 polymer ?
#
loop_
_entity_poly.entity_id
_entity_poly.type
_entity_poly.pdbx_seq_one_letter_code
_entity_poly.pdbx_strand_id
1 'polypeptide(L)'
;MPPEIRSAPPAPRLSRRAVVVGGLAVLPLLSACTFGADEPEPGSAPSEAPRTGTAAPAGPVALAADSAATTSLLFTAAPLAVVVEDVPASQLLAAQLSIAWGVPLLVGAAAPVSTSTPAPASPLDDELARLGTERVVVIGDVAEPAGVEVVRSAADAASLEEATGVVVADLAVDVLASFSPGTPVDPPFGALPARAEPIAGVAALAQPADSDIAVIANARAAGVPVTLVEAAVTDVLASGAAVTAIAGAAASCTLLLGPVLAAQTLPEWSVRAAANGWQLPGGGQRLFGGHLFVAIYGTPGAPVLGVLGEQGLEATIERARTVAEPYAALTDKQVVPSLEIITTVAAGSAGSDGDYSNELSTEGIRPYIDAAAAAGMYVVLDLQPGRSDFLSQAQAYEELLVLPNVGLALDPEWRLAPDEVPLAQIGRVEAAEVDSVTTWLADLVQSRGLPPKMLVLHQFRSSMLQDRESIRRDRPELEFLIHVDGQGAQPDKQATWNALHEGAPEGIAWGWKNFYDEDQPMLTPAETMDEVSPLPDLVTYQ
;
A
#
# COMPACT_ATOMS: atom_id res chain seq x y z
N MET A 1 1.02 7.41 -58.05
CA MET A 1 0.25 8.51 -57.43
C MET A 1 -0.35 8.01 -56.13
N PRO A 2 0.27 8.27 -54.98
CA PRO A 2 -0.38 8.21 -53.68
C PRO A 2 -0.75 9.65 -53.20
N PRO A 3 -1.79 9.83 -52.37
CA PRO A 3 -2.23 11.15 -51.92
C PRO A 3 -1.42 11.64 -50.70
N GLU A 4 -1.17 12.95 -50.71
CA GLU A 4 -0.47 13.73 -49.69
C GLU A 4 -1.24 13.81 -48.37
N ILE A 5 -0.55 13.58 -47.25
CA ILE A 5 -1.02 13.94 -45.90
C ILE A 5 -0.27 15.21 -45.48
N ARG A 6 -1.03 16.28 -45.24
CA ARG A 6 -0.55 17.59 -44.82
C ARG A 6 -0.11 17.59 -43.35
N SER A 7 1.13 17.97 -43.11
CA SER A 7 1.70 18.24 -41.78
C SER A 7 1.30 19.64 -41.27
N ALA A 8 0.88 19.72 -40.01
CA ALA A 8 0.57 20.97 -39.29
C ALA A 8 1.84 21.79 -38.95
N PRO A 9 1.76 23.13 -38.84
CA PRO A 9 2.90 23.98 -38.55
C PRO A 9 3.24 24.05 -37.04
N PRO A 10 4.51 24.36 -36.68
CA PRO A 10 4.97 24.38 -35.30
C PRO A 10 4.56 25.65 -34.53
N ALA A 11 4.31 25.50 -33.22
CA ALA A 11 3.97 26.57 -32.30
C ALA A 11 5.17 27.52 -32.03
N PRO A 12 4.92 28.83 -31.77
CA PRO A 12 5.99 29.80 -31.58
C PRO A 12 6.58 29.79 -30.16
N ARG A 13 7.90 29.95 -30.11
CA ARG A 13 8.72 30.10 -28.89
C ARG A 13 8.43 31.44 -28.19
N LEU A 14 8.07 31.39 -26.91
CA LEU A 14 7.95 32.59 -26.07
C LEU A 14 9.32 33.04 -25.56
N SER A 15 9.66 34.27 -25.93
CA SER A 15 10.90 34.98 -25.59
C SER A 15 10.79 35.65 -24.22
N ARG A 16 11.85 35.53 -23.42
CA ARG A 16 12.09 36.27 -22.17
C ARG A 16 12.16 37.77 -22.45
N ARG A 17 11.29 38.56 -21.82
CA ARG A 17 11.51 39.98 -21.59
C ARG A 17 11.28 40.31 -20.11
N ALA A 18 12.37 40.74 -19.48
CA ALA A 18 12.40 41.34 -18.16
C ALA A 18 11.64 42.67 -18.18
N VAL A 19 10.78 42.87 -17.19
CA VAL A 19 10.16 44.15 -16.86
C VAL A 19 10.68 44.54 -15.49
N VAL A 20 11.53 45.58 -15.46
CA VAL A 20 11.96 46.29 -14.26
C VAL A 20 10.89 47.34 -13.97
N VAL A 21 10.17 47.19 -12.85
CA VAL A 21 9.33 48.26 -12.28
C VAL A 21 9.98 48.73 -11.00
N GLY A 22 10.34 50.02 -10.98
CA GLY A 22 10.97 50.70 -9.85
C GLY A 22 9.99 50.85 -8.69
N GLY A 23 10.43 50.42 -7.50
CA GLY A 23 9.78 50.73 -6.24
C GLY A 23 10.27 52.07 -5.70
N LEU A 24 9.34 53.03 -5.58
CA LEU A 24 9.52 54.26 -4.82
C LEU A 24 9.66 53.93 -3.33
N ALA A 25 10.75 54.39 -2.71
CA ALA A 25 10.93 54.36 -1.26
C ALA A 25 10.07 55.46 -0.60
N VAL A 26 9.16 55.07 0.28
CA VAL A 26 8.44 55.98 1.18
C VAL A 26 9.03 55.82 2.58
N LEU A 27 9.65 56.89 3.08
CA LEU A 27 10.12 57.03 4.46
C LEU A 27 8.94 57.14 5.44
N PRO A 28 9.04 56.61 6.66
CA PRO A 28 8.05 56.85 7.71
C PRO A 28 8.32 58.21 8.38
N LEU A 29 7.32 59.10 8.33
CA LEU A 29 7.28 60.30 9.17
C LEU A 29 6.76 59.91 10.56
N LEU A 30 7.65 60.03 11.55
CA LEU A 30 7.33 60.09 12.97
C LEU A 30 6.42 61.30 13.23
N SER A 31 5.24 61.06 13.80
CA SER A 31 4.45 62.10 14.45
C SER A 31 4.13 61.66 15.86
N ALA A 32 4.65 62.45 16.81
CA ALA A 32 4.35 62.36 18.23
C ALA A 32 3.17 63.28 18.59
N CYS A 33 2.61 63.06 19.78
CA CYS A 33 1.52 63.79 20.48
C CYS A 33 0.12 63.22 20.16
N THR A 34 -0.76 62.90 21.12
CA THR A 34 -0.90 63.33 22.52
C THR A 34 -1.88 62.38 23.22
N PHE A 35 -1.65 62.11 24.51
CA PHE A 35 -2.55 61.37 25.40
C PHE A 35 -3.93 62.05 25.48
N GLY A 36 -4.97 61.32 25.08
CA GLY A 36 -6.36 61.56 25.45
C GLY A 36 -6.90 60.27 26.05
N ALA A 37 -7.08 60.26 27.36
CA ALA A 37 -7.73 59.18 28.07
C ALA A 37 -9.24 59.29 27.83
N ASP A 38 -9.77 58.42 26.98
CA ASP A 38 -11.15 57.95 27.06
C ASP A 38 -11.06 56.43 27.22
N GLU A 39 -11.46 55.94 28.39
CA GLU A 39 -11.61 54.52 28.65
C GLU A 39 -12.65 53.95 27.68
N PRO A 40 -12.32 52.93 26.85
CA PRO A 40 -13.36 52.17 26.21
C PRO A 40 -14.07 51.36 27.30
N GLU A 41 -15.38 51.54 27.43
CA GLU A 41 -16.21 50.59 28.17
C GLU A 41 -15.86 49.16 27.74
N PRO A 42 -15.84 48.18 28.65
CA PRO A 42 -15.60 46.80 28.30
C PRO A 42 -16.76 46.30 27.43
N GLY A 43 -16.64 46.54 26.13
CA GLY A 43 -17.44 45.89 25.12
C GLY A 43 -17.18 44.40 25.27
N SER A 44 -18.21 43.69 25.75
CA SER A 44 -18.31 42.25 25.63
C SER A 44 -17.90 41.88 24.20
N ALA A 45 -16.74 41.24 24.06
CA ALA A 45 -16.40 40.54 22.85
C ALA A 45 -17.63 39.67 22.50
N PRO A 46 -18.11 39.67 21.25
CA PRO A 46 -19.22 38.80 20.89
C PRO A 46 -18.81 37.38 21.31
N SER A 47 -19.56 36.81 22.25
CA SER A 47 -19.41 35.42 22.66
C SER A 47 -19.57 34.61 21.39
N GLU A 48 -18.45 34.15 20.84
CA GLU A 48 -18.43 33.37 19.63
C GLU A 48 -19.31 32.14 19.87
N ALA A 49 -20.32 31.92 19.02
CA ALA A 49 -21.24 30.82 19.21
C ALA A 49 -20.44 29.50 19.30
N PRO A 50 -20.82 28.59 20.22
CA PRO A 50 -20.14 27.31 20.37
C PRO A 50 -20.04 26.61 19.01
N ARG A 51 -18.84 26.12 18.68
CA ARG A 51 -18.54 25.54 17.37
C ARG A 51 -17.78 24.23 17.52
N THR A 52 -18.05 23.30 16.60
CA THR A 52 -17.19 22.13 16.43
C THR A 52 -15.90 22.55 15.74
N GLY A 53 -14.77 22.14 16.29
CA GLY A 53 -13.44 22.34 15.71
C GLY A 53 -12.90 21.03 15.16
N THR A 54 -12.36 21.08 13.94
CA THR A 54 -11.70 19.94 13.30
C THR A 54 -10.29 20.30 12.84
N ALA A 55 -9.44 19.28 12.66
CA ALA A 55 -8.10 19.45 12.11
C ALA A 55 -7.73 18.23 11.26
N ALA A 56 -6.96 18.45 10.20
CA ALA A 56 -6.35 17.36 9.46
C ALA A 56 -5.32 16.63 10.35
N PRO A 57 -5.23 15.30 10.27
CA PRO A 57 -4.18 14.56 10.95
C PRO A 57 -2.78 15.02 10.53
N ALA A 58 -1.80 14.82 11.42
CA ALA A 58 -0.41 15.07 11.09
C ALA A 58 0.15 13.93 10.22
N GLY A 59 0.86 14.27 9.15
CA GLY A 59 1.56 13.31 8.31
C GLY A 59 0.73 12.71 7.18
N PRO A 60 1.35 11.87 6.33
CA PRO A 60 0.72 11.35 5.11
C PRO A 60 -0.25 10.18 5.37
N VAL A 61 -0.20 9.56 6.54
CA VAL A 61 -1.05 8.42 6.91
C VAL A 61 -1.49 8.58 8.37
N ALA A 62 -2.76 8.33 8.63
CA ALA A 62 -3.32 8.25 9.97
C ALA A 62 -4.11 6.95 10.14
N LEU A 63 -4.14 6.41 11.35
CA LEU A 63 -4.77 5.13 11.67
C LEU A 63 -5.77 5.33 12.80
N ALA A 64 -6.99 4.86 12.62
CA ALA A 64 -8.02 4.95 13.65
C ALA A 64 -8.74 3.60 13.78
N ALA A 65 -8.34 2.83 14.78
CA ALA A 65 -8.90 1.50 15.03
C ALA A 65 -10.33 1.56 15.60
N ASP A 66 -10.70 2.66 16.25
CA ASP A 66 -11.97 2.83 16.94
C ASP A 66 -12.46 4.28 16.93
N SER A 67 -13.64 4.46 17.51
CA SER A 67 -14.34 5.75 17.59
C SER A 67 -13.51 6.82 18.31
N ALA A 68 -12.89 6.49 19.44
CA ALA A 68 -12.13 7.44 20.24
C ALA A 68 -10.85 7.88 19.51
N ALA A 69 -10.15 6.95 18.87
CA ALA A 69 -8.99 7.27 18.02
C ALA A 69 -9.38 8.19 16.86
N THR A 70 -10.51 7.93 16.20
CA THR A 70 -10.99 8.77 15.10
C THR A 70 -11.33 10.19 15.59
N THR A 71 -12.01 10.30 16.73
CA THR A 71 -12.33 11.60 17.33
C THR A 71 -11.07 12.38 17.72
N SER A 72 -10.09 11.72 18.35
CA SER A 72 -8.81 12.32 18.72
C SER A 72 -8.04 12.88 17.52
N LEU A 73 -8.11 12.19 16.38
CA LEU A 73 -7.43 12.58 15.15
C LEU A 73 -8.10 13.74 14.42
N LEU A 74 -9.44 13.79 14.41
CA LEU A 74 -10.19 14.69 13.53
C LEU A 74 -10.83 15.89 14.24
N PHE A 75 -11.09 15.80 15.54
CA PHE A 75 -11.81 16.83 16.30
C PHE A 75 -10.92 17.47 17.36
N THR A 76 -10.83 18.80 17.32
CA THR A 76 -10.08 19.62 18.27
C THR A 76 -10.96 20.21 19.37
N ALA A 77 -12.26 20.37 19.09
CA ALA A 77 -13.27 20.79 20.06
C ALA A 77 -14.66 20.32 19.61
N ALA A 78 -15.53 19.95 20.55
CA ALA A 78 -16.90 19.58 20.25
C ALA A 78 -17.82 19.87 21.45
N PRO A 79 -18.47 21.05 21.50
CA PRO A 79 -19.40 21.42 22.58
C PRO A 79 -20.59 20.47 22.72
N LEU A 80 -20.93 19.76 21.64
CA LEU A 80 -21.94 18.71 21.59
C LEU A 80 -21.28 17.42 21.07
N ALA A 81 -21.59 16.28 21.68
CA ALA A 81 -21.23 14.96 21.18
C ALA A 81 -22.42 13.98 21.24
N VAL A 82 -22.38 12.93 20.41
CA VAL A 82 -23.32 11.81 20.49
C VAL A 82 -22.60 10.63 21.13
N VAL A 83 -23.20 10.03 22.15
CA VAL A 83 -22.69 8.82 22.79
C VAL A 83 -23.73 7.71 22.64
N VAL A 84 -23.32 6.55 22.16
CA VAL A 84 -24.21 5.43 21.87
C VAL A 84 -23.72 4.14 22.53
N GLU A 85 -24.64 3.26 22.86
CA GLU A 85 -24.32 1.90 23.30
C GLU A 85 -23.61 1.09 22.21
N ASP A 86 -22.86 0.07 22.61
CA ASP A 86 -22.11 -0.80 21.70
C ASP A 86 -23.04 -1.84 21.03
N VAL A 87 -24.00 -1.36 20.26
CA VAL A 87 -24.97 -2.16 19.49
C VAL A 87 -25.01 -1.61 18.07
N PRO A 88 -24.69 -2.42 17.03
CA PRO A 88 -24.57 -1.91 15.65
C PRO A 88 -25.81 -1.17 15.13
N ALA A 89 -27.01 -1.68 15.41
CA ALA A 89 -28.26 -1.02 15.02
C ALA A 89 -28.40 0.37 15.67
N SER A 90 -28.07 0.49 16.96
CA SER A 90 -28.08 1.76 17.69
C SER A 90 -27.03 2.72 17.13
N GLN A 91 -25.83 2.22 16.81
CA GLN A 91 -24.77 3.01 16.21
C GLN A 91 -25.15 3.57 14.83
N LEU A 92 -25.88 2.82 14.00
CA LEU A 92 -26.34 3.30 12.69
C LEU A 92 -27.35 4.46 12.79
N LEU A 93 -28.21 4.43 13.79
CA LEU A 93 -29.12 5.54 14.07
C LEU A 93 -28.35 6.76 14.60
N ALA A 94 -27.44 6.55 15.55
CA ALA A 94 -26.61 7.60 16.13
C ALA A 94 -25.64 8.24 15.10
N ALA A 95 -25.14 7.44 14.15
CA ALA A 95 -24.26 7.91 13.07
C ALA A 95 -24.95 8.94 12.19
N GLN A 96 -26.25 8.79 11.92
CA GLN A 96 -27.01 9.77 11.15
C GLN A 96 -27.07 11.14 11.86
N LEU A 97 -27.25 11.14 13.18
CA LEU A 97 -27.24 12.37 14.00
C LEU A 97 -25.85 13.01 13.99
N SER A 98 -24.80 12.22 14.23
CA SER A 98 -23.41 12.68 14.21
C SER A 98 -23.04 13.31 12.87
N ILE A 99 -23.38 12.67 11.75
CA ILE A 99 -23.12 13.18 10.40
C ILE A 99 -23.95 14.44 10.12
N ALA A 100 -25.21 14.47 10.57
CA ALA A 100 -26.10 15.61 10.37
C ALA A 100 -25.62 16.87 11.07
N TRP A 101 -25.26 16.74 12.34
CA TRP A 101 -24.80 17.86 13.15
C TRP A 101 -23.32 18.17 12.95
N GLY A 102 -22.55 17.26 12.36
CA GLY A 102 -21.10 17.39 12.25
C GLY A 102 -20.43 17.40 13.61
N VAL A 103 -20.84 16.48 14.48
CA VAL A 103 -20.34 16.30 15.85
C VAL A 103 -19.81 14.88 16.03
N PRO A 104 -18.87 14.63 16.95
CA PRO A 104 -18.32 13.31 17.13
C PRO A 104 -19.35 12.32 17.67
N LEU A 105 -19.25 11.08 17.19
CA LEU A 105 -19.90 9.90 17.74
C LEU A 105 -18.88 9.15 18.61
N LEU A 106 -19.25 8.77 19.82
CA LEU A 106 -18.44 7.96 20.73
C LEU A 106 -19.26 6.73 21.15
N VAL A 107 -18.60 5.59 21.29
CA VAL A 107 -19.24 4.36 21.78
C VAL A 107 -18.97 4.25 23.27
N GLY A 108 -20.04 4.23 24.06
CA GLY A 108 -19.99 4.19 25.52
C GLY A 108 -20.18 2.78 26.07
N ALA A 109 -19.58 2.52 27.24
CA ALA A 109 -19.80 1.27 27.96
C ALA A 109 -21.21 1.21 28.55
N ALA A 110 -21.76 -0.01 28.64
CA ALA A 110 -23.05 -0.25 29.25
C ALA A 110 -23.11 0.25 30.70
N ALA A 111 -24.28 0.74 31.13
CA ALA A 111 -24.47 1.19 32.50
C ALA A 111 -24.21 0.04 33.50
N PRO A 112 -23.37 0.22 34.52
CA PRO A 112 -23.13 -0.84 35.50
C PRO A 112 -24.40 -1.18 36.26
N VAL A 113 -24.68 -2.48 36.39
CA VAL A 113 -25.78 -2.98 37.23
C VAL A 113 -25.40 -2.74 38.70
N SER A 114 -25.79 -1.59 39.25
CA SER A 114 -25.68 -1.19 40.66
C SER A 114 -24.44 -1.69 41.41
N THR A 115 -23.33 -0.96 41.29
CA THR A 115 -22.24 -1.02 42.27
C THR A 115 -22.05 0.33 42.93
N SER A 116 -22.07 0.36 44.27
CA SER A 116 -21.99 1.55 45.12
C SER A 116 -20.60 2.19 45.19
N THR A 117 -19.76 1.98 44.19
CA THR A 117 -18.38 2.48 44.14
C THR A 117 -18.29 3.47 42.98
N PRO A 118 -17.75 4.69 43.18
CA PRO A 118 -17.48 5.59 42.07
C PRO A 118 -16.59 4.86 41.06
N ALA A 119 -17.04 4.76 39.81
CA ALA A 119 -16.22 4.21 38.75
C ALA A 119 -15.00 5.13 38.54
N PRO A 120 -13.79 4.59 38.26
CA PRO A 120 -12.68 5.41 37.80
C PRO A 120 -13.08 6.21 36.55
N ALA A 121 -12.40 7.33 36.29
CA ALA A 121 -12.60 8.12 35.08
C ALA A 121 -12.53 7.21 33.85
N SER A 122 -13.59 7.23 33.04
CA SER A 122 -13.66 6.38 31.86
C SER A 122 -12.90 7.03 30.69
N PRO A 123 -12.35 6.25 29.74
CA PRO A 123 -11.77 6.80 28.51
C PRO A 123 -12.73 7.71 27.74
N LEU A 124 -14.04 7.47 27.88
CA LEU A 124 -15.09 8.33 27.35
C LEU A 124 -15.09 9.70 28.01
N ASP A 125 -15.04 9.77 29.34
CA ASP A 125 -15.03 11.05 30.08
C ASP A 125 -13.78 11.87 29.77
N ASP A 126 -12.61 11.21 29.64
CA ASP A 126 -11.36 11.86 29.27
C ASP A 126 -11.44 12.50 27.87
N GLU A 127 -12.07 11.79 26.91
CA GLU A 127 -12.23 12.29 25.54
C GLU A 127 -13.26 13.43 25.46
N LEU A 128 -14.38 13.34 26.18
CA LEU A 128 -15.36 14.42 26.30
C LEU A 128 -14.74 15.67 26.94
N ALA A 129 -13.91 15.49 27.97
CA ALA A 129 -13.18 16.58 28.59
C ALA A 129 -12.14 17.21 27.65
N ARG A 130 -11.40 16.40 26.87
CA ARG A 130 -10.46 16.89 25.84
C ARG A 130 -11.15 17.74 24.80
N LEU A 131 -12.35 17.33 24.37
CA LEU A 131 -13.17 18.05 23.40
C LEU A 131 -13.83 19.31 23.96
N GLY A 132 -13.82 19.52 25.28
CA GLY A 132 -14.58 20.59 25.92
C GLY A 132 -16.09 20.42 25.73
N THR A 133 -16.58 19.19 25.74
CA THR A 133 -17.99 18.90 25.54
C THR A 133 -18.82 19.41 26.71
N GLU A 134 -19.86 20.19 26.40
CA GLU A 134 -20.78 20.75 27.39
C GLU A 134 -22.07 19.90 27.47
N ARG A 135 -22.49 19.33 26.33
CA ARG A 135 -23.70 18.51 26.22
C ARG A 135 -23.44 17.22 25.45
N VAL A 136 -24.08 16.14 25.89
CA VAL A 136 -24.08 14.84 25.22
C VAL A 136 -25.51 14.37 24.96
N VAL A 137 -25.76 13.86 23.75
CA VAL A 137 -26.95 13.05 23.46
C VAL A 137 -26.58 11.58 23.65
N VAL A 138 -27.14 10.96 24.68
CA VAL A 138 -26.93 9.55 25.02
C VAL A 138 -28.04 8.70 24.41
N ILE A 139 -27.67 7.69 23.63
CA ILE A 139 -28.57 6.81 22.88
C ILE A 139 -28.39 5.37 23.35
N GLY A 140 -29.47 4.77 23.87
CA GLY A 140 -29.45 3.40 24.38
C GLY A 140 -28.95 3.28 25.83
N ASP A 141 -28.51 2.09 26.22
CA ASP A 141 -28.07 1.80 27.59
C ASP A 141 -26.58 2.10 27.79
N VAL A 142 -26.27 3.38 28.04
CA VAL A 142 -24.90 3.84 28.32
C VAL A 142 -24.78 4.38 29.73
N ALA A 143 -23.63 4.14 30.37
CA ALA A 143 -23.27 4.78 31.62
C ALA A 143 -23.30 6.32 31.49
N GLU A 144 -23.79 7.01 32.53
CA GLU A 144 -23.94 8.47 32.47
C GLU A 144 -22.57 9.17 32.45
N PRO A 145 -22.26 9.95 31.39
CA PRO A 145 -20.99 10.68 31.33
C PRO A 145 -20.91 11.75 32.43
N ALA A 146 -19.73 11.90 33.03
CA ALA A 146 -19.56 12.81 34.15
C ALA A 146 -19.32 14.26 33.68
N GLY A 147 -19.93 15.23 34.37
CA GLY A 147 -19.60 16.66 34.22
C GLY A 147 -20.16 17.34 32.96
N VAL A 148 -21.09 16.70 32.25
CA VAL A 148 -21.74 17.23 31.04
C VAL A 148 -23.26 17.19 31.16
N GLU A 149 -23.96 18.05 30.41
CA GLU A 149 -25.42 18.00 30.30
C GLU A 149 -25.84 16.79 29.45
N VAL A 150 -26.74 15.94 29.96
CA VAL A 150 -27.14 14.70 29.28
C VAL A 150 -28.57 14.78 28.78
N VAL A 151 -28.75 14.60 27.47
CA VAL A 151 -30.04 14.37 26.82
C VAL A 151 -30.14 12.88 26.48
N ARG A 152 -31.13 12.17 27.03
CA ARG A 152 -31.30 10.73 26.79
C ARG A 152 -32.36 10.44 25.73
N SER A 153 -32.08 9.45 24.90
CA SER A 153 -33.04 8.84 23.99
C SER A 153 -32.90 7.32 24.00
N ALA A 154 -34.01 6.60 23.79
CA ALA A 154 -33.92 5.20 23.39
C ALA A 154 -33.36 5.09 21.98
N ALA A 155 -32.79 3.92 21.66
CA ALA A 155 -32.20 3.61 20.36
C ALA A 155 -33.25 3.18 19.33
N ASP A 156 -34.28 4.00 19.14
CA ASP A 156 -35.33 3.81 18.14
C ASP A 156 -35.66 5.12 17.43
N ALA A 157 -36.14 5.03 16.19
CA ALA A 157 -36.34 6.21 15.34
C ALA A 157 -37.33 7.23 15.92
N ALA A 158 -38.39 6.77 16.60
CA ALA A 158 -39.42 7.68 17.13
C ALA A 158 -38.89 8.45 18.35
N SER A 159 -38.20 7.77 19.26
CA SER A 159 -37.57 8.39 20.42
C SER A 159 -36.48 9.39 19.99
N LEU A 160 -35.68 9.04 18.97
CA LEU A 160 -34.65 9.93 18.44
C LEU A 160 -35.27 11.16 17.77
N GLU A 161 -36.32 11.01 16.96
CA GLU A 161 -37.02 12.16 16.37
C GLU A 161 -37.60 13.08 17.46
N GLU A 162 -38.20 12.51 18.52
CA GLU A 162 -38.75 13.29 19.64
C GLU A 162 -37.64 14.04 20.41
N ALA A 163 -36.52 13.37 20.70
CA ALA A 163 -35.43 13.95 21.49
C ALA A 163 -34.58 14.95 20.69
N THR A 164 -34.46 14.75 19.37
CA THR A 164 -33.45 15.42 18.55
C THR A 164 -34.03 16.23 17.38
N GLY A 165 -35.30 16.04 17.03
CA GLY A 165 -35.92 16.63 15.85
C GLY A 165 -35.39 16.11 14.51
N VAL A 166 -34.50 15.10 14.53
CA VAL A 166 -33.93 14.49 13.33
C VAL A 166 -34.65 13.19 13.03
N VAL A 167 -35.18 13.08 11.81
CA VAL A 167 -35.72 11.83 11.29
C VAL A 167 -34.57 10.94 10.87
N VAL A 168 -34.44 9.79 11.55
CA VAL A 168 -33.48 8.74 11.21
C VAL A 168 -34.18 7.57 10.53
N ALA A 169 -33.46 6.86 9.67
CA ALA A 169 -33.96 5.69 8.96
C ALA A 169 -33.12 4.45 9.29
N ASP A 170 -33.67 3.27 9.00
CA ASP A 170 -32.87 2.04 8.98
C ASP A 170 -31.93 2.08 7.77
N LEU A 171 -30.62 2.08 8.04
CA LEU A 171 -29.57 2.20 7.03
C LEU A 171 -28.61 1.03 7.16
N ALA A 172 -28.16 0.50 6.02
CA ALA A 172 -27.03 -0.42 5.99
C ALA A 172 -25.70 0.36 6.06
N VAL A 173 -24.65 -0.29 6.58
CA VAL A 173 -23.31 0.32 6.80
C VAL A 173 -22.72 0.85 5.48
N ASP A 174 -22.95 0.16 4.37
CA ASP A 174 -22.47 0.53 3.05
C ASP A 174 -23.05 1.86 2.54
N VAL A 175 -24.27 2.20 2.96
CA VAL A 175 -24.91 3.49 2.63
C VAL A 175 -24.29 4.64 3.42
N LEU A 176 -23.75 4.38 4.62
CA LEU A 176 -23.27 5.41 5.55
C LEU A 176 -22.14 6.27 4.97
N ALA A 177 -21.22 5.66 4.23
CA ALA A 177 -20.10 6.36 3.60
C ALA A 177 -20.53 7.40 2.54
N SER A 178 -21.75 7.29 2.00
CA SER A 178 -22.33 8.23 1.05
C SER A 178 -23.50 9.04 1.63
N PHE A 179 -23.87 8.77 2.89
CA PHE A 179 -25.00 9.42 3.55
C PHE A 179 -24.80 10.94 3.56
N SER A 180 -25.82 11.64 3.07
CA SER A 180 -25.87 13.09 3.02
C SER A 180 -26.98 13.53 3.96
N PRO A 181 -26.66 14.27 5.02
CA PRO A 181 -27.66 14.67 5.97
C PRO A 181 -28.58 15.75 5.40
N GLY A 182 -29.81 15.81 5.92
CA GLY A 182 -30.68 16.97 5.72
C GLY A 182 -30.11 18.22 6.41
N THR A 183 -30.64 19.40 6.06
CA THR A 183 -30.30 20.64 6.78
C THR A 183 -30.68 20.50 8.26
N PRO A 184 -29.75 20.72 9.21
CA PRO A 184 -30.07 20.61 10.63
C PRO A 184 -31.17 21.60 11.01
N VAL A 185 -32.18 21.10 11.72
CA VAL A 185 -33.16 21.93 12.43
C VAL A 185 -32.74 21.97 13.89
N ASP A 186 -32.95 23.11 14.57
CA ASP A 186 -32.63 23.21 15.99
C ASP A 186 -33.41 22.16 16.79
N PRO A 187 -32.72 21.30 17.57
CA PRO A 187 -33.37 20.27 18.37
C PRO A 187 -34.14 20.87 19.55
N PRO A 188 -35.07 20.10 20.16
CA PRO A 188 -35.85 20.56 21.31
C PRO A 188 -35.01 21.00 22.52
N PHE A 189 -33.79 20.50 22.65
CA PHE A 189 -32.87 20.83 23.74
C PHE A 189 -32.01 22.09 23.49
N GLY A 190 -32.21 22.80 22.38
CA GLY A 190 -31.57 24.09 22.09
C GLY A 190 -30.68 24.10 20.85
N ALA A 191 -30.06 25.25 20.56
CA ALA A 191 -29.30 25.45 19.32
C ALA A 191 -28.10 24.49 19.17
N LEU A 192 -27.87 24.02 17.95
CA LEU A 192 -26.71 23.20 17.59
C LEU A 192 -25.44 24.06 17.49
N PRO A 193 -24.25 23.50 17.81
CA PRO A 193 -23.01 24.17 17.50
C PRO A 193 -22.85 24.32 15.98
N ALA A 194 -22.14 25.37 15.56
CA ALA A 194 -21.79 25.52 14.16
C ALA A 194 -20.89 24.36 13.69
N ARG A 195 -21.22 23.76 12.54
CA ARG A 195 -20.43 22.71 11.92
C ARG A 195 -19.05 23.25 11.50
N ALA A 196 -18.02 22.43 11.65
CA ALA A 196 -16.69 22.74 11.14
C ALA A 196 -16.67 22.71 9.59
N GLU A 197 -15.75 23.47 9.01
CA GLU A 197 -15.46 23.34 7.57
C GLU A 197 -14.94 21.93 7.25
N PRO A 198 -15.28 21.36 6.09
CA PRO A 198 -14.75 20.07 5.68
C PRO A 198 -13.22 20.05 5.65
N ILE A 199 -12.62 19.01 6.23
CA ILE A 199 -11.16 18.86 6.23
C ILE A 199 -10.68 18.62 4.79
N ALA A 200 -9.88 19.55 4.26
CA ALA A 200 -9.30 19.44 2.93
C ALA A 200 -8.06 18.51 2.93
N GLY A 201 -7.83 17.81 1.81
CA GLY A 201 -6.60 17.02 1.59
C GLY A 201 -6.53 15.71 2.38
N VAL A 202 -7.63 15.27 3.00
CA VAL A 202 -7.73 13.97 3.70
C VAL A 202 -8.74 13.10 2.99
N ALA A 203 -8.42 11.83 2.78
CA ALA A 203 -9.36 10.81 2.32
C ALA A 203 -9.26 9.57 3.20
N ALA A 204 -10.40 8.93 3.47
CA ALA A 204 -10.46 7.77 4.35
C ALA A 204 -10.84 6.49 3.60
N LEU A 205 -10.27 5.37 4.03
CA LEU A 205 -10.71 4.03 3.67
C LEU A 205 -11.33 3.35 4.90
N ALA A 206 -12.43 2.64 4.71
CA ALA A 206 -13.10 1.86 5.73
C ALA A 206 -13.72 0.59 5.12
N GLN A 207 -14.19 -0.33 5.96
CA GLN A 207 -14.93 -1.52 5.52
C GLN A 207 -16.42 -1.39 5.86
N PRO A 208 -17.33 -2.02 5.10
CA PRO A 208 -18.75 -2.11 5.45
C PRO A 208 -18.96 -3.14 6.58
N ALA A 209 -18.40 -2.87 7.76
CA ALA A 209 -18.42 -3.74 8.93
C ALA A 209 -19.05 -3.02 10.13
N ASP A 210 -19.68 -3.79 11.02
CA ASP A 210 -20.30 -3.24 12.24
C ASP A 210 -19.28 -2.50 13.13
N SER A 211 -18.04 -2.98 13.18
CA SER A 211 -16.93 -2.34 13.89
C SER A 211 -16.58 -0.95 13.34
N ASP A 212 -16.96 -0.66 12.10
CA ASP A 212 -16.52 0.53 11.38
C ASP A 212 -17.59 1.64 11.38
N ILE A 213 -18.80 1.37 11.90
CA ILE A 213 -19.92 2.33 11.88
C ILE A 213 -19.53 3.66 12.51
N ALA A 214 -19.00 3.64 13.73
CA ALA A 214 -18.67 4.84 14.47
C ALA A 214 -17.48 5.62 13.87
N VAL A 215 -16.48 4.91 13.34
CA VAL A 215 -15.31 5.55 12.70
C VAL A 215 -15.67 6.18 11.35
N ILE A 216 -16.53 5.53 10.57
CA ILE A 216 -17.11 6.10 9.33
C ILE A 216 -17.91 7.36 9.67
N ALA A 217 -18.78 7.28 10.69
CA ALA A 217 -19.60 8.41 11.12
C ALA A 217 -18.75 9.63 11.50
N ASN A 218 -17.70 9.43 12.30
CA ASN A 218 -16.79 10.48 12.72
C ASN A 218 -16.05 11.14 11.54
N ALA A 219 -15.51 10.34 10.62
CA ALA A 219 -14.86 10.87 9.42
C ALA A 219 -15.83 11.70 8.57
N ARG A 220 -17.05 11.19 8.34
CA ARG A 220 -18.10 11.91 7.61
C ARG A 220 -18.59 13.17 8.33
N ALA A 221 -18.71 13.13 9.66
CA ALA A 221 -19.08 14.28 10.48
C ALA A 221 -18.04 15.41 10.35
N ALA A 222 -16.74 15.06 10.34
CA ALA A 222 -15.63 15.98 10.08
C ALA A 222 -15.47 16.41 8.61
N GLY A 223 -16.34 15.92 7.71
CA GLY A 223 -16.31 16.26 6.29
C GLY A 223 -15.22 15.55 5.48
N VAL A 224 -14.64 14.47 6.00
CA VAL A 224 -13.68 13.63 5.29
C VAL A 224 -14.43 12.66 4.37
N PRO A 225 -14.11 12.59 3.06
CA PRO A 225 -14.67 11.59 2.17
C PRO A 225 -14.19 10.19 2.57
N VAL A 226 -15.11 9.23 2.61
CA VAL A 226 -14.84 7.82 2.95
C VAL A 226 -15.11 6.96 1.73
N THR A 227 -14.12 6.16 1.34
CA THR A 227 -14.25 5.12 0.32
C THR A 227 -14.31 3.77 1.01
N LEU A 228 -15.34 2.97 0.70
CA LEU A 228 -15.44 1.62 1.24
C LEU A 228 -14.64 0.64 0.39
N VAL A 229 -13.88 -0.23 1.05
CA VAL A 229 -13.25 -1.40 0.45
C VAL A 229 -13.95 -2.68 0.93
N GLU A 230 -13.78 -3.77 0.20
CA GLU A 230 -14.43 -5.04 0.52
C GLU A 230 -14.05 -5.52 1.94
N ALA A 231 -15.00 -6.17 2.63
CA ALA A 231 -14.80 -6.65 4.00
C ALA A 231 -13.68 -7.70 4.14
N ALA A 232 -13.30 -8.36 3.05
CA ALA A 232 -12.21 -9.34 3.03
C ALA A 232 -10.81 -8.70 2.95
N VAL A 233 -10.71 -7.39 2.71
CA VAL A 233 -9.41 -6.69 2.57
C VAL A 233 -8.73 -6.60 3.92
N THR A 234 -7.66 -7.38 4.11
CA THR A 234 -6.79 -7.30 5.30
C THR A 234 -5.43 -6.67 5.00
N ASP A 235 -5.02 -6.64 3.72
CA ASP A 235 -3.82 -5.96 3.24
C ASP A 235 -4.21 -5.02 2.09
N VAL A 236 -3.98 -3.72 2.25
CA VAL A 236 -4.30 -2.71 1.23
C VAL A 236 -3.54 -2.92 -0.07
N LEU A 237 -2.34 -3.50 -0.01
CA LEU A 237 -1.54 -3.81 -1.20
C LEU A 237 -2.04 -5.06 -1.92
N ALA A 238 -2.78 -5.95 -1.27
CA ALA A 238 -3.37 -7.11 -1.94
C ALA A 238 -4.67 -6.76 -2.69
N SER A 239 -5.28 -5.61 -2.40
CA SER A 239 -6.57 -5.20 -2.99
C SER A 239 -6.39 -4.16 -4.09
N GLY A 240 -6.72 -4.54 -5.33
CA GLY A 240 -6.70 -3.58 -6.43
C GLY A 240 -7.67 -2.40 -6.26
N ALA A 241 -8.83 -2.64 -5.65
CA ALA A 241 -9.78 -1.59 -5.32
C ALA A 241 -9.22 -0.60 -4.29
N ALA A 242 -8.51 -1.07 -3.26
CA ALA A 242 -7.87 -0.21 -2.27
C ALA A 242 -6.74 0.61 -2.91
N VAL A 243 -5.88 -0.01 -3.72
CA VAL A 243 -4.80 0.69 -4.46
C VAL A 243 -5.38 1.78 -5.36
N THR A 244 -6.42 1.46 -6.15
CA THR A 244 -7.10 2.45 -7.00
C THR A 244 -7.74 3.57 -6.19
N ALA A 245 -8.36 3.27 -5.05
CA ALA A 245 -8.97 4.27 -4.19
C ALA A 245 -7.92 5.24 -3.61
N ILE A 246 -6.81 4.72 -3.09
CA ILE A 246 -5.72 5.54 -2.50
C ILE A 246 -5.07 6.41 -3.58
N ALA A 247 -4.68 5.83 -4.72
CA ALA A 247 -4.06 6.57 -5.82
C ALA A 247 -5.00 7.64 -6.41
N GLY A 248 -6.27 7.29 -6.60
CA GLY A 248 -7.26 8.19 -7.19
C GLY A 248 -7.66 9.37 -6.29
N ALA A 249 -7.58 9.20 -4.97
CA ALA A 249 -7.90 10.26 -4.01
C ALA A 249 -6.89 11.42 -4.06
N ALA A 250 -5.62 11.15 -4.40
CA ALA A 250 -4.52 12.13 -4.40
C ALA A 250 -4.48 12.98 -3.11
N ALA A 251 -4.84 12.38 -1.99
CA ALA A 251 -4.93 13.05 -0.71
C ALA A 251 -3.54 13.30 -0.12
N SER A 252 -3.35 14.42 0.57
CA SER A 252 -2.14 14.67 1.36
C SER A 252 -2.05 13.77 2.59
N CYS A 253 -3.18 13.24 3.07
CA CYS A 253 -3.25 12.26 4.15
C CYS A 253 -4.29 11.18 3.82
N THR A 254 -3.91 9.91 3.95
CA THR A 254 -4.86 8.77 3.88
C THR A 254 -5.15 8.29 5.30
N LEU A 255 -6.44 8.24 5.66
CA LEU A 255 -6.91 7.75 6.95
C LEU A 255 -7.41 6.31 6.80
N LEU A 256 -6.79 5.37 7.50
CA LEU A 256 -7.24 3.97 7.56
C LEU A 256 -8.13 3.78 8.79
N LEU A 257 -9.42 3.56 8.54
CA LEU A 257 -10.45 3.45 9.56
C LEU A 257 -10.79 2.00 9.87
N GLY A 258 -11.12 1.74 11.13
CA GLY A 258 -11.53 0.44 11.62
C GLY A 258 -10.35 -0.42 12.06
N PRO A 259 -10.58 -1.43 12.91
CA PRO A 259 -9.51 -2.19 13.53
C PRO A 259 -8.67 -2.98 12.51
N VAL A 260 -9.27 -3.43 11.41
CA VAL A 260 -8.59 -4.22 10.36
C VAL A 260 -7.64 -3.34 9.55
N LEU A 261 -8.12 -2.20 9.02
CA LEU A 261 -7.27 -1.31 8.22
C LEU A 261 -6.31 -0.50 9.10
N ALA A 262 -6.60 -0.28 10.38
CA ALA A 262 -5.63 0.33 11.30
C ALA A 262 -4.46 -0.62 11.65
N ALA A 263 -4.61 -1.94 11.43
CA ALA A 263 -3.61 -2.96 11.75
C ALA A 263 -2.65 -3.30 10.60
N GLN A 264 -2.57 -2.47 9.54
CA GLN A 264 -1.63 -2.70 8.44
C GLN A 264 -0.18 -2.79 8.93
N THR A 265 0.60 -3.68 8.33
CA THR A 265 2.05 -3.73 8.56
C THR A 265 2.73 -2.63 7.75
N LEU A 266 3.60 -1.83 8.39
CA LEU A 266 4.25 -0.65 7.79
C LEU A 266 3.25 0.26 7.03
N PRO A 267 2.21 0.79 7.70
CA PRO A 267 1.10 1.49 7.07
C PRO A 267 1.55 2.69 6.23
N GLU A 268 2.53 3.44 6.71
CA GLU A 268 3.10 4.57 5.96
C GLU A 268 3.69 4.17 4.61
N TRP A 269 4.42 3.05 4.55
CA TRP A 269 4.97 2.56 3.29
C TRP A 269 3.86 1.99 2.41
N SER A 270 2.96 1.17 2.96
CA SER A 270 1.89 0.53 2.19
C SER A 270 0.98 1.55 1.50
N VAL A 271 0.62 2.65 2.18
CA VAL A 271 -0.18 3.72 1.55
C VAL A 271 0.63 4.45 0.48
N ARG A 272 1.92 4.73 0.70
CA ARG A 272 2.76 5.36 -0.33
C ARG A 272 2.92 4.48 -1.58
N ALA A 273 3.08 3.17 -1.37
CA ALA A 273 3.12 2.18 -2.44
C ALA A 273 1.76 2.12 -3.17
N ALA A 274 0.64 2.05 -2.46
CA ALA A 274 -0.69 2.11 -3.08
C ALA A 274 -0.91 3.42 -3.85
N ALA A 275 -0.44 4.56 -3.35
CA ALA A 275 -0.60 5.87 -3.98
C ALA A 275 0.12 6.01 -5.34
N ASN A 276 1.09 5.15 -5.66
CA ASN A 276 1.69 5.13 -7.00
C ASN A 276 0.73 4.58 -8.08
N GLY A 277 -0.32 3.86 -7.68
CA GLY A 277 -1.38 3.35 -8.55
C GLY A 277 -0.97 2.21 -9.49
N TRP A 278 0.30 1.78 -9.51
CA TRP A 278 0.74 0.63 -10.29
C TRP A 278 0.15 -0.64 -9.71
N GLN A 279 -0.27 -1.57 -10.58
CA GLN A 279 -0.86 -2.84 -10.18
C GLN A 279 -0.38 -3.96 -11.10
N LEU A 280 -0.33 -5.17 -10.56
CA LEU A 280 -0.19 -6.39 -11.35
C LEU A 280 -1.48 -6.67 -12.14
N PRO A 281 -1.41 -7.47 -13.23
CA PRO A 281 -2.61 -8.09 -13.77
C PRO A 281 -3.38 -8.80 -12.65
N GLY A 282 -4.71 -8.72 -12.64
CA GLY A 282 -5.54 -9.24 -11.53
C GLY A 282 -5.75 -8.25 -10.38
N GLY A 283 -4.98 -7.16 -10.33
CA GLY A 283 -5.12 -6.09 -9.35
C GLY A 283 -4.21 -6.24 -8.14
N GLY A 284 -4.02 -5.15 -7.41
CA GLY A 284 -3.12 -5.11 -6.26
C GLY A 284 -1.64 -5.09 -6.65
N GLN A 285 -0.80 -5.17 -5.63
CA GLN A 285 0.66 -5.01 -5.67
C GLN A 285 1.41 -6.17 -4.99
N ARG A 286 0.71 -7.09 -4.31
CA ARG A 286 1.30 -8.32 -3.76
C ARG A 286 1.57 -9.34 -4.85
N LEU A 287 2.74 -9.95 -4.80
CA LEU A 287 3.23 -10.83 -5.85
C LEU A 287 2.63 -12.23 -5.69
N PHE A 288 2.79 -12.86 -4.52
CA PHE A 288 2.40 -14.26 -4.33
C PHE A 288 1.02 -14.43 -3.64
N GLY A 289 0.51 -15.66 -3.63
CA GLY A 289 -0.80 -16.01 -3.08
C GLY A 289 -1.98 -15.83 -4.04
N GLY A 290 -1.89 -14.86 -4.96
CA GLY A 290 -2.90 -14.61 -6.01
C GLY A 290 -2.40 -14.78 -7.46
N HIS A 291 -1.09 -14.86 -7.68
CA HIS A 291 -0.50 -14.88 -9.02
C HIS A 291 0.39 -16.11 -9.25
N LEU A 292 0.44 -16.54 -10.51
CA LEU A 292 1.44 -17.47 -11.04
C LEU A 292 2.25 -16.74 -12.10
N PHE A 293 3.54 -16.57 -11.86
CA PHE A 293 4.44 -15.96 -12.83
C PHE A 293 4.95 -17.03 -13.79
N VAL A 294 4.95 -16.73 -15.09
CA VAL A 294 5.52 -17.62 -16.11
C VAL A 294 6.52 -16.85 -16.94
N ALA A 295 7.81 -17.13 -16.75
CA ALA A 295 8.89 -16.37 -17.36
C ALA A 295 9.56 -17.12 -18.51
N ILE A 296 10.02 -16.37 -19.50
CA ILE A 296 11.12 -16.81 -20.37
C ILE A 296 12.44 -16.25 -19.84
N TYR A 297 13.49 -17.07 -19.89
CA TYR A 297 14.79 -16.80 -19.28
C TYR A 297 15.88 -16.54 -20.32
N GLY A 298 16.81 -15.64 -20.02
CA GLY A 298 18.08 -15.51 -20.73
C GLY A 298 18.57 -14.08 -20.93
N THR A 299 19.51 -13.88 -21.86
CA THR A 299 20.09 -12.56 -22.14
C THR A 299 19.75 -12.10 -23.56
N PRO A 300 19.25 -10.86 -23.76
CA PRO A 300 19.02 -10.29 -25.08
C PRO A 300 20.21 -10.44 -26.03
N GLY A 301 19.97 -11.04 -27.21
CA GLY A 301 21.00 -11.21 -28.23
C GLY A 301 22.02 -12.33 -27.98
N ALA A 302 21.85 -13.14 -26.93
CA ALA A 302 22.68 -14.31 -26.65
C ALA A 302 21.83 -15.59 -26.60
N PRO A 303 21.54 -16.24 -27.75
CA PRO A 303 20.72 -17.44 -27.83
C PRO A 303 21.19 -18.60 -26.94
N VAL A 304 22.50 -18.69 -26.68
CA VAL A 304 23.11 -19.74 -25.85
C VAL A 304 22.86 -19.58 -24.35
N LEU A 305 22.32 -18.44 -23.92
CA LEU A 305 22.04 -18.13 -22.52
C LEU A 305 20.54 -18.26 -22.17
N GLY A 306 19.74 -18.79 -23.10
CA GLY A 306 18.34 -19.09 -22.87
C GLY A 306 17.43 -18.50 -23.94
N VAL A 307 16.22 -19.05 -23.96
CA VAL A 307 15.17 -18.79 -24.93
C VAL A 307 14.83 -17.31 -25.16
N LEU A 308 15.01 -16.45 -24.15
CA LEU A 308 14.80 -15.00 -24.26
C LEU A 308 15.73 -14.36 -25.30
N GLY A 309 16.96 -14.87 -25.42
CA GLY A 309 18.02 -14.34 -26.26
C GLY A 309 17.95 -14.72 -27.75
N GLU A 310 17.04 -15.62 -28.12
CA GLU A 310 16.92 -16.16 -29.48
C GLU A 310 16.26 -15.22 -30.49
N GLN A 311 15.61 -14.17 -30.01
CA GLN A 311 14.84 -13.24 -30.83
C GLN A 311 15.03 -11.78 -30.41
N GLY A 312 14.48 -10.86 -31.22
CA GLY A 312 14.44 -9.43 -30.88
C GLY A 312 13.27 -9.06 -29.95
N LEU A 313 13.33 -7.85 -29.40
CA LEU A 313 12.40 -7.31 -28.39
C LEU A 313 10.92 -7.66 -28.60
N GLU A 314 10.32 -7.31 -29.74
CA GLU A 314 8.89 -7.53 -29.98
C GLU A 314 8.52 -9.02 -29.96
N ALA A 315 9.37 -9.87 -30.54
CA ALA A 315 9.18 -11.31 -30.54
C ALA A 315 9.42 -11.92 -29.15
N THR A 316 10.30 -11.35 -28.34
CA THR A 316 10.49 -11.75 -26.93
C THR A 316 9.21 -11.54 -26.12
N ILE A 317 8.58 -10.36 -26.24
CA ILE A 317 7.30 -10.07 -25.55
C ILE A 317 6.21 -11.06 -25.99
N GLU A 318 6.06 -11.27 -27.29
CA GLU A 318 5.04 -12.19 -27.81
C GLU A 318 5.31 -13.65 -27.39
N ARG A 319 6.58 -14.06 -27.33
CA ARG A 319 6.97 -15.39 -26.87
C ARG A 319 6.64 -15.58 -25.39
N ALA A 320 6.96 -14.61 -24.54
CA ALA A 320 6.62 -14.65 -23.11
C ALA A 320 5.11 -14.83 -22.90
N ARG A 321 4.30 -14.06 -23.64
CA ARG A 321 2.83 -14.18 -23.63
C ARG A 321 2.37 -15.58 -24.05
N THR A 322 2.93 -16.10 -25.14
CA THR A 322 2.57 -17.41 -25.70
C THR A 322 2.91 -18.56 -24.76
N VAL A 323 4.07 -18.49 -24.09
CA VAL A 323 4.50 -19.50 -23.11
C VAL A 323 3.61 -19.50 -21.87
N ALA A 324 3.16 -18.33 -21.42
CA ALA A 324 2.28 -18.19 -20.27
C ALA A 324 0.82 -18.59 -20.54
N GLU A 325 0.32 -18.40 -21.76
CA GLU A 325 -1.09 -18.57 -22.14
C GLU A 325 -1.72 -19.90 -21.70
N PRO A 326 -1.08 -21.09 -21.85
CA PRO A 326 -1.67 -22.35 -21.44
C PRO A 326 -1.98 -22.45 -19.95
N TYR A 327 -1.21 -21.77 -19.10
CA TYR A 327 -1.39 -21.83 -17.64
C TYR A 327 -2.70 -21.19 -17.18
N ALA A 328 -3.26 -20.25 -17.93
CA ALA A 328 -4.48 -19.54 -17.53
C ALA A 328 -5.70 -20.46 -17.39
N ALA A 329 -5.70 -21.62 -18.06
CA ALA A 329 -6.74 -22.63 -17.93
C ALA A 329 -6.43 -23.72 -16.89
N LEU A 330 -5.24 -23.67 -16.27
CA LEU A 330 -4.70 -24.71 -15.38
C LEU A 330 -4.64 -24.26 -13.92
N THR A 331 -4.96 -23.00 -13.62
CA THR A 331 -4.95 -22.45 -12.26
C THR A 331 -6.00 -21.37 -12.08
N ASP A 332 -6.48 -21.21 -10.84
CA ASP A 332 -7.32 -20.08 -10.44
C ASP A 332 -6.49 -18.83 -10.12
N LYS A 333 -5.15 -18.97 -10.01
CA LYS A 333 -4.24 -17.84 -9.85
C LYS A 333 -4.23 -17.00 -11.13
N GLN A 334 -4.06 -15.70 -10.97
CA GLN A 334 -3.83 -14.82 -12.10
C GLN A 334 -2.46 -15.09 -12.72
N VAL A 335 -2.43 -15.57 -13.96
CA VAL A 335 -1.18 -15.80 -14.67
C VAL A 335 -0.60 -14.46 -15.14
N VAL A 336 0.68 -14.24 -14.82
CA VAL A 336 1.45 -13.05 -15.20
C VAL A 336 2.62 -13.52 -16.07
N PRO A 337 2.63 -13.23 -17.38
CA PRO A 337 3.80 -13.48 -18.21
C PRO A 337 4.97 -12.63 -17.74
N SER A 338 6.18 -13.16 -17.80
CA SER A 338 7.36 -12.51 -17.24
C SER A 338 8.60 -12.67 -18.12
N LEU A 339 9.59 -11.83 -17.86
CA LEU A 339 10.95 -11.97 -18.38
C LEU A 339 11.91 -12.13 -17.21
N GLU A 340 12.78 -13.13 -17.27
CA GLU A 340 13.94 -13.20 -16.39
C GLU A 340 15.19 -12.93 -17.22
N ILE A 341 15.77 -11.75 -17.03
CA ILE A 341 16.87 -11.24 -17.86
C ILE A 341 18.15 -11.40 -17.08
N ILE A 342 19.08 -12.21 -17.57
CA ILE A 342 20.45 -12.24 -17.04
C ILE A 342 21.11 -10.91 -17.41
N THR A 343 21.28 -10.06 -16.40
CA THR A 343 21.81 -8.71 -16.54
C THR A 343 23.30 -8.65 -16.34
N THR A 344 23.84 -9.50 -15.46
CA THR A 344 25.27 -9.74 -15.35
C THR A 344 25.53 -11.21 -15.67
N VAL A 345 26.44 -11.46 -16.61
CA VAL A 345 26.68 -12.80 -17.18
C VAL A 345 28.06 -13.27 -16.75
N ALA A 346 28.13 -14.45 -16.13
CA ALA A 346 29.41 -15.04 -15.78
C ALA A 346 30.29 -15.29 -17.02
N ALA A 347 31.55 -14.86 -16.94
CA ALA A 347 32.45 -14.79 -18.08
C ALA A 347 33.64 -15.73 -17.91
N GLY A 348 33.91 -16.60 -18.89
CA GLY A 348 35.05 -17.54 -18.84
C GLY A 348 36.45 -16.90 -18.77
N SER A 349 36.56 -15.58 -18.86
CA SER A 349 37.78 -14.81 -18.68
C SER A 349 37.50 -13.54 -17.90
N ALA A 350 38.47 -13.08 -17.12
CA ALA A 350 38.37 -11.84 -16.37
C ALA A 350 38.11 -10.63 -17.28
N GLY A 351 37.10 -9.82 -16.95
CA GLY A 351 36.82 -8.53 -17.57
C GLY A 351 37.85 -7.46 -17.21
N SER A 352 37.52 -6.20 -17.49
CA SER A 352 38.42 -5.06 -17.20
C SER A 352 38.60 -4.76 -15.71
N ASP A 353 37.60 -5.09 -14.90
CA ASP A 353 37.55 -5.05 -13.43
C ASP A 353 38.06 -6.35 -12.79
N GLY A 354 38.16 -7.42 -13.57
CA GLY A 354 38.75 -8.70 -13.18
C GLY A 354 37.80 -9.62 -12.41
N ASP A 355 36.50 -9.32 -12.40
CA ASP A 355 35.52 -10.05 -11.59
C ASP A 355 34.93 -11.29 -12.27
N TYR A 356 35.16 -11.50 -13.57
CA TYR A 356 34.57 -12.61 -14.34
C TYR A 356 33.05 -12.50 -14.49
N SER A 357 32.51 -11.28 -14.51
CA SER A 357 31.15 -10.93 -14.87
C SER A 357 31.18 -9.95 -16.05
N ASN A 358 30.20 -10.06 -16.96
CA ASN A 358 29.96 -9.07 -18.00
C ASN A 358 28.58 -8.45 -17.80
N GLU A 359 28.55 -7.13 -17.59
CA GLU A 359 27.34 -6.37 -17.30
C GLU A 359 26.68 -5.88 -18.59
N LEU A 360 25.38 -6.14 -18.74
CA LEU A 360 24.57 -5.45 -19.72
C LEU A 360 24.31 -4.02 -19.24
N SER A 361 24.41 -3.04 -20.13
CA SER A 361 24.09 -1.66 -19.78
C SER A 361 22.60 -1.51 -19.47
N THR A 362 22.27 -0.64 -18.54
CA THR A 362 20.87 -0.35 -18.18
C THR A 362 20.07 0.17 -19.37
N GLU A 363 20.70 0.93 -20.29
CA GLU A 363 20.08 1.39 -21.54
C GLU A 363 19.76 0.23 -22.50
N GLY A 364 20.52 -0.85 -22.46
CA GLY A 364 20.24 -2.06 -23.23
C GLY A 364 19.05 -2.86 -22.69
N ILE A 365 18.85 -2.84 -21.37
CA ILE A 365 17.78 -3.59 -20.68
C ILE A 365 16.48 -2.78 -20.65
N ARG A 366 16.55 -1.46 -20.50
CA ARG A 366 15.38 -0.59 -20.30
C ARG A 366 14.27 -0.77 -21.35
N PRO A 367 14.56 -0.93 -22.67
CA PRO A 367 13.52 -1.18 -23.66
C PRO A 367 12.70 -2.46 -23.41
N TYR A 368 13.32 -3.51 -22.86
CA TYR A 368 12.63 -4.75 -22.49
C TYR A 368 11.70 -4.53 -21.29
N ILE A 369 12.15 -3.79 -20.28
CA ILE A 369 11.32 -3.45 -19.11
C ILE A 369 10.12 -2.60 -19.50
N ASP A 370 10.31 -1.57 -20.33
CA ASP A 370 9.23 -0.69 -20.77
C ASP A 370 8.20 -1.45 -21.63
N ALA A 371 8.67 -2.33 -22.53
CA ALA A 371 7.78 -3.17 -23.33
C ALA A 371 7.03 -4.21 -22.50
N ALA A 372 7.70 -4.83 -21.52
CA ALA A 372 7.09 -5.74 -20.55
C ALA A 372 6.01 -5.02 -19.72
N ALA A 373 6.30 -3.83 -19.20
CA ALA A 373 5.34 -3.03 -18.45
C ALA A 373 4.08 -2.71 -19.28
N ALA A 374 4.26 -2.30 -20.54
CA ALA A 374 3.16 -2.02 -21.46
C ALA A 374 2.31 -3.26 -21.79
N ALA A 375 2.90 -4.45 -21.72
CA ALA A 375 2.24 -5.73 -21.95
C ALA A 375 1.68 -6.38 -20.67
N GLY A 376 1.75 -5.72 -19.52
CA GLY A 376 1.30 -6.28 -18.24
C GLY A 376 2.20 -7.41 -17.72
N MET A 377 3.48 -7.38 -18.07
CA MET A 377 4.47 -8.40 -17.69
C MET A 377 5.37 -7.93 -16.55
N TYR A 378 5.87 -8.89 -15.78
CA TYR A 378 6.88 -8.65 -14.75
C TYR A 378 8.29 -8.94 -15.28
N VAL A 379 9.30 -8.23 -14.77
CA VAL A 379 10.70 -8.47 -15.13
C VAL A 379 11.50 -8.78 -13.88
N VAL A 380 12.35 -9.80 -13.93
CA VAL A 380 13.32 -10.13 -12.90
C VAL A 380 14.71 -9.92 -13.49
N LEU A 381 15.54 -9.11 -12.81
CA LEU A 381 16.94 -8.92 -13.19
C LEU A 381 17.79 -9.98 -12.50
N ASP A 382 18.42 -10.85 -13.26
CA ASP A 382 19.25 -11.92 -12.76
C ASP A 382 20.73 -11.50 -12.76
N LEU A 383 21.38 -11.76 -11.62
CA LEU A 383 22.78 -11.45 -11.36
C LEU A 383 23.62 -12.72 -11.29
N GLN A 384 24.60 -12.84 -12.17
CA GLN A 384 25.67 -13.84 -12.13
C GLN A 384 26.99 -13.14 -11.78
N PRO A 385 27.34 -13.01 -10.49
CA PRO A 385 28.23 -11.93 -10.05
C PRO A 385 29.71 -12.19 -10.28
N GLY A 386 30.10 -13.41 -10.68
CA GLY A 386 31.51 -13.79 -10.69
C GLY A 386 32.12 -13.57 -9.30
N ARG A 387 33.26 -12.87 -9.25
CA ARG A 387 33.98 -12.50 -8.02
C ARG A 387 33.49 -11.21 -7.38
N SER A 388 32.57 -10.49 -8.02
CA SER A 388 31.88 -9.38 -7.39
C SER A 388 30.92 -9.90 -6.31
N ASP A 389 30.50 -9.02 -5.42
CA ASP A 389 29.41 -9.32 -4.49
C ASP A 389 28.05 -8.89 -5.07
N PHE A 390 26.98 -9.55 -4.64
CA PHE A 390 25.64 -9.27 -5.16
C PHE A 390 25.16 -7.86 -4.89
N LEU A 391 25.56 -7.25 -3.76
CA LEU A 391 25.10 -5.90 -3.41
C LEU A 391 25.70 -4.86 -4.38
N SER A 392 26.99 -4.97 -4.68
CA SER A 392 27.66 -4.11 -5.65
C SER A 392 26.99 -4.17 -7.03
N GLN A 393 26.64 -5.37 -7.51
CA GLN A 393 25.94 -5.50 -8.79
C GLN A 393 24.49 -5.03 -8.73
N ALA A 394 23.74 -5.34 -7.67
CA ALA A 394 22.37 -4.86 -7.50
C ALA A 394 22.30 -3.32 -7.51
N GLN A 395 23.26 -2.66 -6.85
CA GLN A 395 23.38 -1.19 -6.85
C GLN A 395 23.67 -0.61 -8.25
N ALA A 396 24.40 -1.33 -9.10
CA ALA A 396 24.63 -0.90 -10.49
C ALA A 396 23.32 -0.82 -11.31
N TYR A 397 22.29 -1.59 -10.91
CA TYR A 397 20.97 -1.60 -11.53
C TYR A 397 19.89 -0.86 -10.71
N GLU A 398 20.27 0.00 -9.74
CA GLU A 398 19.31 0.77 -8.93
C GLU A 398 18.28 1.51 -9.79
N GLU A 399 18.71 2.12 -10.91
CA GLU A 399 17.82 2.88 -11.80
C GLU A 399 16.74 2.04 -12.49
N LEU A 400 16.93 0.72 -12.58
CA LEU A 400 15.93 -0.23 -13.07
C LEU A 400 15.09 -0.80 -11.91
N LEU A 401 15.71 -1.05 -10.75
CA LEU A 401 15.03 -1.59 -9.56
C LEU A 401 14.04 -0.60 -8.93
N VAL A 402 14.16 0.71 -9.23
CA VAL A 402 13.14 1.70 -8.86
C VAL A 402 11.86 1.63 -9.71
N LEU A 403 11.83 0.87 -10.81
CA LEU A 403 10.65 0.69 -11.63
C LEU A 403 9.71 -0.33 -10.99
N PRO A 404 8.38 -0.11 -10.98
CA PRO A 404 7.45 -0.89 -10.15
C PRO A 404 7.35 -2.38 -10.56
N ASN A 405 7.45 -2.70 -11.86
CA ASN A 405 7.33 -4.06 -12.42
C ASN A 405 8.66 -4.84 -12.51
N VAL A 406 9.67 -4.44 -11.75
CA VAL A 406 11.01 -5.04 -11.77
C VAL A 406 11.34 -5.64 -10.41
N GLY A 407 11.76 -6.91 -10.37
CA GLY A 407 12.34 -7.62 -9.24
C GLY A 407 13.81 -7.99 -9.48
N LEU A 408 14.39 -8.76 -8.56
CA LEU A 408 15.81 -9.12 -8.56
C LEU A 408 15.96 -10.64 -8.35
N ALA A 409 16.85 -11.27 -9.09
CA ALA A 409 17.31 -12.64 -8.87
C ALA A 409 18.79 -12.62 -8.49
N LEU A 410 19.14 -13.43 -7.50
CA LEU A 410 20.53 -13.74 -7.15
C LEU A 410 20.79 -15.15 -7.63
N ASP A 411 21.85 -15.34 -8.43
CA ASP A 411 22.30 -16.66 -8.90
C ASP A 411 23.60 -17.09 -8.20
N PRO A 412 23.52 -17.81 -7.06
CA PRO A 412 24.71 -18.22 -6.31
C PRO A 412 25.60 -19.19 -7.07
N GLU A 413 25.13 -19.89 -8.11
CA GLU A 413 25.99 -20.78 -8.90
C GLU A 413 27.20 -20.04 -9.46
N TRP A 414 27.02 -18.76 -9.78
CA TRP A 414 28.06 -17.94 -10.40
C TRP A 414 28.82 -17.06 -9.42
N ARG A 415 28.55 -17.19 -8.11
CA ARG A 415 29.26 -16.46 -7.07
C ARG A 415 30.59 -17.14 -6.74
N LEU A 416 31.68 -16.53 -7.21
CA LEU A 416 33.06 -17.02 -7.10
C LEU A 416 33.82 -16.40 -5.92
N ALA A 417 34.58 -17.22 -5.20
CA ALA A 417 35.61 -16.74 -4.27
C ALA A 417 36.77 -16.02 -5.02
N PRO A 418 37.63 -15.24 -4.33
CA PRO A 418 38.66 -14.43 -4.97
C PRO A 418 39.63 -15.17 -5.93
N ASP A 419 39.90 -16.44 -5.68
CA ASP A 419 40.81 -17.27 -6.50
C ASP A 419 40.07 -18.26 -7.41
N GLU A 420 38.74 -18.30 -7.35
CA GLU A 420 37.90 -19.20 -8.13
C GLU A 420 37.67 -18.66 -9.55
N VAL A 421 37.42 -19.56 -10.50
CA VAL A 421 37.09 -19.24 -11.89
C VAL A 421 35.80 -19.95 -12.30
N PRO A 422 35.05 -19.45 -13.30
CA PRO A 422 33.80 -20.09 -13.72
C PRO A 422 33.99 -21.54 -14.19
N LEU A 423 32.92 -22.34 -14.08
CA LEU A 423 32.81 -23.73 -14.53
C LEU A 423 33.78 -24.74 -13.87
N ALA A 424 34.62 -24.31 -12.92
CA ALA A 424 35.49 -25.21 -12.14
C ALA A 424 34.81 -25.73 -10.85
N GLN A 425 33.81 -25.00 -10.36
CA GLN A 425 32.98 -25.34 -9.21
C GLN A 425 31.63 -24.65 -9.34
N ILE A 426 30.65 -25.12 -8.57
CA ILE A 426 29.41 -24.39 -8.35
C ILE A 426 29.67 -23.39 -7.23
N GLY A 427 29.33 -22.14 -7.47
CA GLY A 427 29.42 -21.05 -6.51
C GLY A 427 28.48 -21.21 -5.32
N ARG A 428 28.61 -20.28 -4.37
CA ARG A 428 27.77 -20.22 -3.18
C ARG A 428 27.79 -18.83 -2.59
N VAL A 429 26.77 -18.54 -1.78
CA VAL A 429 26.64 -17.30 -1.03
C VAL A 429 26.20 -17.57 0.40
N GLU A 430 26.73 -16.79 1.34
CA GLU A 430 26.32 -16.83 2.74
C GLU A 430 25.08 -15.96 2.96
N ALA A 431 24.24 -16.36 3.93
CA ALA A 431 23.05 -15.58 4.32
C ALA A 431 23.36 -14.10 4.60
N ALA A 432 24.55 -13.78 5.12
CA ALA A 432 24.97 -12.41 5.40
C ALA A 432 25.09 -11.52 4.15
N GLU A 433 25.56 -12.07 3.02
CA GLU A 433 25.63 -11.32 1.75
C GLU A 433 24.23 -11.14 1.17
N VAL A 434 23.39 -12.19 1.19
CA VAL A 434 21.95 -12.08 0.81
C VAL A 434 21.25 -11.01 1.64
N ASP A 435 21.47 -11.01 2.95
CA ASP A 435 20.91 -10.04 3.89
C ASP A 435 21.37 -8.60 3.63
N SER A 436 22.57 -8.41 3.09
CA SER A 436 23.06 -7.08 2.70
C SER A 436 22.28 -6.53 1.50
N VAL A 437 21.97 -7.41 0.53
CA VAL A 437 21.14 -7.08 -0.65
C VAL A 437 19.70 -6.80 -0.22
N THR A 438 19.11 -7.67 0.61
CA THR A 438 17.71 -7.53 1.04
C THR A 438 17.52 -6.27 1.88
N THR A 439 18.46 -5.95 2.77
CA THR A 439 18.41 -4.72 3.56
C THR A 439 18.41 -3.49 2.64
N TRP A 440 19.36 -3.43 1.70
CA TRP A 440 19.46 -2.31 0.77
C TRP A 440 18.22 -2.18 -0.13
N LEU A 441 17.75 -3.29 -0.71
CA LEU A 441 16.61 -3.27 -1.62
C LEU A 441 15.31 -2.92 -0.90
N ALA A 442 15.10 -3.45 0.32
CA ALA A 442 13.93 -3.10 1.14
C ALA A 442 13.94 -1.61 1.51
N ASP A 443 15.10 -1.05 1.88
CA ASP A 443 15.23 0.37 2.20
C ASP A 443 15.00 1.26 0.95
N LEU A 444 15.44 0.82 -0.22
CA LEU A 444 15.13 1.47 -1.50
C LEU A 444 13.62 1.48 -1.77
N VAL A 445 12.94 0.33 -1.65
CA VAL A 445 11.49 0.19 -1.83
C VAL A 445 10.72 1.06 -0.84
N GLN A 446 11.12 1.04 0.42
CA GLN A 446 10.47 1.79 1.49
C GLN A 446 10.61 3.30 1.30
N SER A 447 11.83 3.77 1.01
CA SER A 447 12.15 5.20 0.85
C SER A 447 11.52 5.81 -0.39
N ARG A 448 11.38 5.03 -1.46
CA ARG A 448 10.80 5.47 -2.73
C ARG A 448 9.28 5.23 -2.82
N GLY A 449 8.68 4.53 -1.85
CA GLY A 449 7.25 4.19 -1.88
C GLY A 449 6.92 3.27 -3.06
N LEU A 450 7.80 2.31 -3.35
CA LEU A 450 7.61 1.36 -4.44
C LEU A 450 6.68 0.21 -4.01
N PRO A 451 6.02 -0.46 -4.97
CA PRO A 451 5.38 -1.74 -4.71
C PRO A 451 6.41 -2.78 -4.20
N PRO A 452 5.94 -3.84 -3.53
CA PRO A 452 6.79 -4.96 -3.13
C PRO A 452 7.59 -5.53 -4.30
N LYS A 453 8.79 -6.05 -4.01
CA LYS A 453 9.70 -6.59 -5.03
C LYS A 453 9.81 -8.10 -4.91
N MET A 454 9.76 -8.78 -6.06
CA MET A 454 10.11 -10.19 -6.12
C MET A 454 11.62 -10.30 -5.91
N LEU A 455 12.03 -11.10 -4.94
CA LEU A 455 13.42 -11.50 -4.76
C LEU A 455 13.54 -13.00 -4.97
N VAL A 456 14.16 -13.37 -6.09
CA VAL A 456 14.40 -14.76 -6.48
C VAL A 456 15.79 -15.17 -5.98
N LEU A 457 15.86 -16.32 -5.32
CA LEU A 457 17.11 -16.97 -4.93
C LEU A 457 17.21 -18.28 -5.69
N HIS A 458 18.09 -18.33 -6.70
CA HIS A 458 18.32 -19.56 -7.46
C HIS A 458 19.01 -20.61 -6.61
N GLN A 459 18.55 -21.86 -6.71
CA GLN A 459 19.07 -22.96 -5.94
C GLN A 459 18.69 -24.32 -6.54
N PHE A 460 19.67 -25.10 -6.96
CA PHE A 460 19.52 -26.53 -7.26
C PHE A 460 20.41 -27.44 -6.42
N ARG A 461 21.22 -26.87 -5.51
CA ARG A 461 21.97 -27.59 -4.48
C ARG A 461 21.84 -26.90 -3.13
N SER A 462 21.72 -27.68 -2.06
CA SER A 462 21.64 -27.14 -0.70
C SER A 462 22.87 -26.30 -0.32
N SER A 463 24.04 -26.59 -0.90
CA SER A 463 25.29 -25.86 -0.63
C SER A 463 25.37 -24.45 -1.25
N MET A 464 24.46 -24.09 -2.18
CA MET A 464 24.50 -22.79 -2.88
C MET A 464 24.11 -21.63 -1.97
N LEU A 465 23.08 -21.81 -1.13
CA LEU A 465 22.64 -20.85 -0.12
C LEU A 465 23.08 -21.37 1.25
N GLN A 466 24.21 -20.87 1.77
CA GLN A 466 24.73 -21.29 3.06
C GLN A 466 23.91 -20.66 4.20
N ASP A 467 23.56 -21.48 5.19
CA ASP A 467 22.73 -21.08 6.34
C ASP A 467 21.40 -20.42 5.92
N ARG A 468 20.74 -20.99 4.90
CA ARG A 468 19.52 -20.47 4.26
C ARG A 468 18.42 -20.10 5.27
N GLU A 469 18.29 -20.88 6.33
CA GLU A 469 17.35 -20.65 7.43
C GLU A 469 17.59 -19.34 8.20
N SER A 470 18.79 -18.78 8.11
CA SER A 470 19.20 -17.53 8.75
C SER A 470 18.93 -16.29 7.89
N ILE A 471 18.54 -16.45 6.63
CA ILE A 471 18.19 -15.32 5.74
C ILE A 471 16.99 -14.57 6.33
N ARG A 472 17.16 -13.27 6.53
CA ARG A 472 16.11 -12.41 7.09
C ARG A 472 15.03 -12.12 6.07
N ARG A 473 13.77 -12.35 6.48
CA ARG A 473 12.56 -12.24 5.66
C ARG A 473 11.45 -11.45 6.36
N ASP A 474 11.81 -10.64 7.35
CA ASP A 474 10.92 -9.82 8.17
C ASP A 474 10.54 -8.48 7.52
N ARG A 475 11.04 -8.23 6.30
CA ARG A 475 10.80 -7.01 5.51
C ARG A 475 9.67 -7.24 4.49
N PRO A 476 8.45 -6.73 4.72
CA PRO A 476 7.31 -6.93 3.82
C PRO A 476 7.44 -6.19 2.47
N GLU A 477 8.48 -5.37 2.32
CA GLU A 477 8.86 -4.72 1.05
C GLU A 477 9.36 -5.73 0.01
N LEU A 478 9.81 -6.92 0.43
CA LEU A 478 10.32 -7.97 -0.45
C LEU A 478 9.50 -9.24 -0.28
N GLU A 479 9.13 -9.87 -1.41
CA GLU A 479 8.52 -11.19 -1.42
C GLU A 479 9.53 -12.19 -1.97
N PHE A 480 9.91 -13.15 -1.13
CA PHE A 480 10.99 -14.09 -1.38
C PHE A 480 10.49 -15.33 -2.10
N LEU A 481 11.29 -15.79 -3.08
CA LEU A 481 11.07 -17.03 -3.79
C LEU A 481 12.37 -17.83 -3.89
N ILE A 482 12.32 -19.13 -3.58
CA ILE A 482 13.41 -20.06 -3.92
C ILE A 482 13.09 -20.67 -5.28
N HIS A 483 13.97 -20.50 -6.25
CA HIS A 483 13.79 -21.00 -7.60
C HIS A 483 14.68 -22.22 -7.83
N VAL A 484 14.06 -23.38 -8.02
CA VAL A 484 14.74 -24.64 -8.30
C VAL A 484 15.05 -24.72 -9.78
N ASP A 485 16.30 -24.42 -10.10
CA ASP A 485 16.82 -24.15 -11.44
C ASP A 485 17.78 -25.24 -11.96
N GLY A 486 17.66 -26.46 -11.45
CA GLY A 486 18.45 -27.61 -11.92
C GLY A 486 17.82 -28.31 -13.12
N GLN A 487 18.62 -28.69 -14.11
CA GLN A 487 18.19 -29.42 -15.30
C GLN A 487 18.35 -30.94 -15.17
N GLY A 488 17.60 -31.72 -15.95
CA GLY A 488 17.84 -33.15 -16.11
C GLY A 488 16.58 -33.98 -16.33
N ALA A 489 16.68 -35.29 -16.08
CA ALA A 489 15.52 -36.17 -16.13
C ALA A 489 14.55 -35.84 -14.99
N GLN A 490 13.25 -35.97 -15.24
CA GLN A 490 12.21 -35.61 -14.25
C GLN A 490 12.44 -36.25 -12.87
N PRO A 491 12.75 -37.55 -12.72
CA PRO A 491 13.00 -38.12 -11.39
C PRO A 491 14.07 -37.37 -10.57
N ASP A 492 15.14 -36.86 -11.21
CA ASP A 492 16.22 -36.14 -10.55
C ASP A 492 15.79 -34.71 -10.16
N LYS A 493 15.01 -34.05 -11.03
CA LYS A 493 14.47 -32.72 -10.75
C LYS A 493 13.45 -32.76 -9.61
N GLN A 494 12.52 -33.71 -9.63
CA GLN A 494 11.56 -33.93 -8.54
C GLN A 494 12.27 -34.28 -7.23
N ALA A 495 13.35 -35.07 -7.28
CA ALA A 495 14.17 -35.35 -6.09
C ALA A 495 14.82 -34.07 -5.54
N THR A 496 15.34 -33.21 -6.41
CA THR A 496 15.94 -31.92 -6.01
C THR A 496 14.90 -30.98 -5.42
N TRP A 497 13.73 -30.86 -6.06
CA TRP A 497 12.58 -30.09 -5.59
C TRP A 497 12.19 -30.49 -4.16
N ASN A 498 11.96 -31.79 -3.94
CA ASN A 498 11.58 -32.32 -2.63
C ASN A 498 12.68 -32.09 -1.58
N ALA A 499 13.95 -32.31 -1.95
CA ALA A 499 15.07 -32.11 -1.04
C ALA A 499 15.24 -30.65 -0.61
N LEU A 500 15.01 -29.70 -1.52
CA LEU A 500 15.14 -28.27 -1.21
C LEU A 500 13.97 -27.75 -0.36
N HIS A 501 12.78 -28.35 -0.48
CA HIS A 501 11.63 -28.07 0.39
C HIS A 501 11.84 -28.56 1.82
N GLU A 502 12.64 -29.61 2.02
CA GLU A 502 12.91 -30.14 3.35
C GLU A 502 13.60 -29.08 4.23
N GLY A 503 12.98 -28.74 5.35
CA GLY A 503 13.48 -27.71 6.27
C GLY A 503 13.47 -26.29 5.72
N ALA A 504 12.80 -26.05 4.57
CA ALA A 504 12.62 -24.70 4.09
C ALA A 504 11.69 -23.90 5.01
N PRO A 505 11.94 -22.60 5.20
CA PRO A 505 11.10 -21.82 6.09
C PRO A 505 9.65 -21.70 5.59
N GLU A 506 8.68 -21.67 6.51
CA GLU A 506 7.27 -21.48 6.16
C GLU A 506 7.04 -20.16 5.40
N GLY A 507 6.04 -20.17 4.52
CA GLY A 507 5.56 -19.00 3.78
C GLY A 507 6.47 -18.49 2.66
N ILE A 508 7.56 -19.19 2.31
CA ILE A 508 8.36 -18.84 1.12
C ILE A 508 7.68 -19.32 -0.16
N ALA A 509 7.71 -18.49 -1.20
CA ALA A 509 7.24 -18.88 -2.52
C ALA A 509 8.27 -19.76 -3.22
N TRP A 510 7.82 -20.52 -4.22
CA TRP A 510 8.66 -21.48 -4.93
C TRP A 510 8.61 -21.30 -6.43
N GLY A 511 9.71 -21.55 -7.10
CA GLY A 511 9.73 -21.57 -8.55
C GLY A 511 10.38 -22.81 -9.12
N TRP A 512 9.91 -23.23 -10.30
CA TRP A 512 10.38 -24.37 -11.05
C TRP A 512 10.88 -23.93 -12.43
N LYS A 513 12.09 -24.33 -12.82
CA LYS A 513 12.60 -24.09 -14.18
C LYS A 513 12.38 -25.30 -15.08
N ASN A 514 11.88 -25.08 -16.29
CA ASN A 514 11.82 -26.05 -17.38
C ASN A 514 12.90 -25.69 -18.42
N PHE A 515 13.67 -26.68 -18.85
CA PHE A 515 14.71 -26.54 -19.87
C PHE A 515 14.26 -27.21 -21.17
N TYR A 516 14.23 -26.48 -22.27
CA TYR A 516 13.70 -27.02 -23.54
C TYR A 516 14.50 -28.21 -24.07
N ASP A 517 15.83 -28.16 -23.98
CA ASP A 517 16.72 -29.13 -24.60
C ASP A 517 17.34 -30.10 -23.58
N GLU A 518 17.55 -29.64 -22.35
CA GLU A 518 18.25 -30.39 -21.30
C GLU A 518 17.33 -31.31 -20.48
N ASP A 519 16.04 -30.96 -20.39
CA ASP A 519 15.06 -31.85 -19.77
C ASP A 519 14.54 -32.86 -20.80
N GLN A 520 14.74 -34.15 -20.50
CA GLN A 520 14.43 -35.23 -21.44
C GLN A 520 13.55 -36.31 -20.77
N PRO A 521 12.21 -36.27 -20.95
CA PRO A 521 11.43 -35.19 -21.58
C PRO A 521 11.25 -33.99 -20.64
N MET A 522 11.10 -32.79 -21.21
CA MET A 522 10.59 -31.61 -20.50
C MET A 522 9.09 -31.78 -20.21
N LEU A 523 8.64 -31.35 -19.03
CA LEU A 523 7.21 -31.33 -18.71
C LEU A 523 6.47 -30.30 -19.57
N THR A 524 5.28 -30.65 -20.01
CA THR A 524 4.31 -29.69 -20.55
C THR A 524 3.77 -28.77 -19.42
N PRO A 525 3.08 -27.65 -19.75
CA PRO A 525 2.40 -26.86 -18.74
C PRO A 525 1.42 -27.66 -17.88
N ALA A 526 0.65 -28.57 -18.49
CA ALA A 526 -0.31 -29.42 -17.76
C ALA A 526 0.40 -30.38 -16.81
N GLU A 527 1.47 -31.04 -17.26
CA GLU A 527 2.26 -31.94 -16.40
C GLU A 527 3.01 -31.16 -15.31
N THR A 528 3.50 -29.94 -15.59
CA THR A 528 4.11 -29.07 -14.56
C THR A 528 3.12 -28.78 -13.44
N MET A 529 1.86 -28.44 -13.79
CA MET A 529 0.82 -28.13 -12.80
C MET A 529 0.23 -29.36 -12.10
N ASP A 530 0.39 -30.56 -12.64
CA ASP A 530 -0.11 -31.82 -12.05
C ASP A 530 0.96 -32.53 -11.21
N GLU A 531 2.21 -32.54 -11.68
CA GLU A 531 3.29 -33.37 -11.13
C GLU A 531 4.23 -32.61 -10.17
N VAL A 532 4.35 -31.29 -10.29
CA VAL A 532 5.20 -30.49 -9.38
C VAL A 532 4.39 -30.13 -8.14
N SER A 533 4.78 -30.69 -6.99
CA SER A 533 4.11 -30.48 -5.71
C SER A 533 5.12 -30.17 -4.59
N PRO A 534 4.95 -29.10 -3.80
CA PRO A 534 3.90 -28.07 -3.89
C PRO A 534 3.85 -27.34 -5.24
N LEU A 535 2.74 -26.68 -5.56
CA LEU A 535 2.62 -25.94 -6.82
C LEU A 535 3.55 -24.74 -6.82
N PRO A 536 4.29 -24.46 -7.92
CA PRO A 536 5.13 -23.29 -8.02
C PRO A 536 4.30 -22.00 -8.10
N ASP A 537 4.92 -20.90 -7.68
CA ASP A 537 4.50 -19.51 -7.88
C ASP A 537 5.22 -18.85 -9.06
N LEU A 538 6.35 -19.40 -9.49
CA LEU A 538 7.10 -19.01 -10.69
C LEU A 538 7.43 -20.26 -11.53
N VAL A 539 7.09 -20.27 -12.80
CA VAL A 539 7.62 -21.26 -13.75
C VAL A 539 8.46 -20.55 -14.79
N THR A 540 9.71 -20.97 -14.97
CA THR A 540 10.60 -20.36 -15.96
C THR A 540 10.92 -21.33 -17.08
N TYR A 541 11.16 -20.80 -18.27
CA TYR A 541 11.53 -21.57 -19.45
C TYR A 541 12.86 -21.06 -19.97
N GLN A 542 13.85 -21.96 -20.05
CA GLN A 542 15.20 -21.66 -20.51
C GLN A 542 15.51 -22.41 -21.80
#